data_AF-A0A1F2WZ20-F1
#
_entry.id   AF-A0A1F2WZ20-F1
#
_cell.length_a   1.000
_cell.length_b   1.000
_cell.length_c   1.000
_cell.angle_alpha   90.00
_cell.angle_beta   90.00
_cell.angle_gamma   90.00
#
_symmetry.space_group_name_H-M   'P 1'
#
loop_
_entity.id
_entity.type
_entity.pdbx_description
1 polymer ?
#
loop_
_entity_poly.entity_id
_entity_poly.type
_entity_poly.pdbx_seq_one_letter_code
_entity_poly.pdbx_strand_id
1 'polypeptide(L)'
;MSALSLRLPRSLHSRLRELARSEGVSINQLINSAVAEKLSALMTVEYLKERAARGSRKKFERALSRVADVEPAEIDRLPVRSEGTEKQGRRRRS
;
A
#
# COMPACT_ATOMS: atom_id res chain seq x y z
N MET A 1 -12.40 -7.37 26.77
CA MET A 1 -12.20 -6.05 26.14
C MET A 1 -12.22 -5.00 27.22
N SER A 2 -11.34 -4.00 27.15
CA SER A 2 -11.45 -2.79 27.98
C SER A 2 -12.40 -1.80 27.32
N ALA A 3 -13.13 -1.02 28.13
CA ALA A 3 -14.01 0.03 27.63
C ALA A 3 -13.24 1.34 27.51
N LEU A 4 -13.39 2.04 26.38
CA LEU A 4 -12.79 3.35 26.13
C LEU A 4 -13.92 4.35 25.85
N SER A 5 -14.01 5.40 26.68
CA SER A 5 -14.99 6.48 26.51
C SER A 5 -14.30 7.73 25.98
N LEU A 6 -14.71 8.19 24.80
CA LEU A 6 -14.12 9.34 24.12
C LEU A 6 -15.23 10.28 23.63
N ARG A 7 -14.93 11.58 23.60
CA ARG A 7 -15.81 12.58 22.98
C ARG A 7 -15.28 12.91 21.59
N LEU A 8 -16.13 12.78 20.59
CA LEU A 8 -15.82 13.14 19.21
C LEU A 8 -16.50 14.46 18.84
N PRO A 9 -15.88 15.28 17.97
CA PRO A 9 -16.56 16.41 17.35
C PRO A 9 -17.85 15.94 16.66
N ARG A 10 -18.92 16.75 16.72
CA ARG A 10 -20.24 16.38 16.16
C ARG A 10 -20.15 15.97 14.69
N SER A 11 -19.39 16.71 13.89
CA SER A 11 -19.18 16.42 12.47
C SER A 11 -18.55 15.06 12.22
N LEU A 12 -17.55 14.68 13.02
CA LEU A 12 -16.88 13.38 12.90
C LEU A 12 -17.80 12.23 13.30
N HIS A 13 -18.54 12.40 14.40
CA HIS A 13 -19.51 11.42 14.85
C HIS A 13 -20.64 11.20 13.82
N SER A 14 -21.14 12.27 13.18
CA SER A 14 -22.13 12.15 12.09
C SER A 14 -21.59 11.35 10.90
N ARG A 15 -20.37 11.64 10.45
CA ARG A 15 -19.74 10.89 9.34
C ARG A 15 -19.51 9.42 9.69
N LEU A 16 -19.04 9.12 10.91
CA LEU A 16 -18.88 7.74 11.37
C LEU A 16 -20.21 6.99 11.37
N ARG A 17 -21.29 7.65 11.76
CA ARG A 17 -22.63 7.06 11.74
C ARG A 17 -23.11 6.77 10.32
N GLU A 18 -22.88 7.68 9.38
CA GLU A 18 -23.22 7.48 7.97
C GLU A 18 -22.44 6.30 7.37
N LEU A 19 -21.13 6.25 7.60
CA LEU A 19 -20.27 5.18 7.11
C LEU A 19 -20.64 3.82 7.72
N ALA A 20 -20.84 3.76 9.04
CA ALA A 20 -21.26 2.53 9.71
C ALA A 20 -22.60 2.00 9.16
N ARG A 21 -23.54 2.90 8.84
CA ARG A 21 -24.81 2.53 8.19
C ARG A 21 -24.61 2.00 6.78
N SER A 22 -23.77 2.63 5.96
CA SER A 22 -23.51 2.13 4.60
C SER A 22 -22.79 0.78 4.59
N GLU A 23 -21.95 0.52 5.58
CA GLU A 23 -21.24 -0.76 5.73
C GLU A 23 -22.06 -1.82 6.49
N GLY A 24 -23.21 -1.46 7.07
CA GLY A 24 -24.06 -2.39 7.82
C GLY A 24 -23.46 -2.85 9.16
N VAL A 25 -22.59 -2.04 9.76
CA VAL A 25 -21.90 -2.36 11.03
C VAL A 25 -22.24 -1.35 12.13
N SER A 26 -21.95 -1.69 13.38
CA SER A 26 -22.04 -0.72 14.48
C SER A 26 -20.89 0.29 14.43
N ILE A 27 -21.10 1.49 14.98
CA ILE A 27 -20.05 2.51 15.12
C ILE A 27 -18.84 1.95 15.90
N ASN A 28 -19.07 1.12 16.91
CA ASN A 28 -17.99 0.53 17.70
C ASN A 28 -17.14 -0.45 16.88
N GLN A 29 -17.78 -1.27 16.04
CA GLN A 29 -17.05 -2.19 15.14
C GLN A 29 -16.25 -1.43 14.10
N LEU A 30 -16.82 -0.36 13.53
CA LEU A 30 -16.13 0.52 12.59
C LEU A 30 -14.90 1.16 13.26
N ILE A 31 -15.06 1.73 14.46
CA ILE A 31 -13.94 2.34 15.21
C ILE A 31 -12.85 1.30 15.52
N ASN A 32 -13.22 0.11 16.00
CA ASN A 32 -12.25 -0.95 16.30
C ASN A 32 -11.45 -1.35 15.06
N SER A 33 -12.12 -1.50 13.92
CA SER A 33 -11.48 -1.87 12.65
C SER A 33 -10.54 -0.76 12.16
N ALA A 34 -11.00 0.49 12.17
CA ALA A 34 -10.19 1.64 11.77
C ALA A 34 -8.95 1.85 12.68
N VAL A 35 -9.09 1.62 13.99
CA VAL A 35 -7.96 1.68 14.93
C VAL A 35 -6.96 0.56 14.64
N ALA A 36 -7.44 -0.68 14.44
CA ALA A 36 -6.58 -1.81 14.10
C ALA A 36 -5.82 -1.58 12.78
N GLU A 37 -6.49 -1.04 11.76
CA GLU A 37 -5.88 -0.70 10.48
C GLU A 37 -4.81 0.39 10.65
N LYS A 38 -5.14 1.48 11.36
CA LYS A 38 -4.20 2.58 11.59
C LYS A 38 -2.97 2.11 12.35
N LEU A 39 -3.14 1.30 13.39
CA LEU A 39 -2.04 0.72 14.15
C LEU A 39 -1.17 -0.19 13.26
N SER A 40 -1.80 -1.07 12.48
CA SER A 40 -1.08 -1.96 11.57
C SER A 40 -0.25 -1.19 10.55
N ALA A 41 -0.81 -0.13 9.96
CA ALA A 41 -0.09 0.72 9.02
C ALA A 41 1.10 1.43 9.68
N LEU A 42 0.91 2.04 10.86
CA LEU A 42 1.97 2.75 11.58
C LEU A 42 3.10 1.79 12.03
N MET A 43 2.73 0.65 12.60
CA MET A 43 3.69 -0.37 13.05
C MET A 43 4.48 -0.97 11.89
N THR A 44 3.83 -1.17 10.73
CA THR A 44 4.52 -1.67 9.53
C THR A 44 5.58 -0.69 9.04
N VAL A 45 5.26 0.61 9.03
CA VAL A 45 6.23 1.65 8.65
C VAL A 45 7.44 1.62 9.59
N GLU A 46 7.21 1.54 10.90
CA GLU A 46 8.31 1.50 11.87
C GLU A 46 9.17 0.25 11.71
N TYR A 47 8.55 -0.92 11.60
CA TYR A 47 9.25 -2.18 11.36
C TYR A 47 10.14 -2.13 10.10
N LEU A 48 9.64 -1.57 9.01
CA LEU A 48 10.41 -1.44 7.77
C LEU A 48 11.59 -0.48 7.92
N LYS A 49 11.44 0.63 8.66
CA LYS A 49 12.54 1.55 8.97
C LYS A 49 13.62 0.87 9.80
N GLU A 50 13.25 0.19 10.88
CA GLU A 50 14.19 -0.55 11.73
C GLU A 50 14.91 -1.67 10.98
N ARG A 51 14.20 -2.38 10.10
CA ARG A 51 14.81 -3.39 9.22
C ARG A 51 15.76 -2.74 8.21
N ALA A 52 15.37 -1.63 7.59
CA ALA A 52 16.18 -0.91 6.61
C ALA A 52 17.49 -0.39 7.23
N ALA A 53 17.45 0.10 8.47
CA ALA A 53 18.63 0.54 9.22
C ALA A 53 19.67 -0.58 9.42
N ARG A 54 19.23 -1.84 9.46
CA ARG A 54 20.11 -3.02 9.55
C ARG A 54 20.54 -3.55 8.17
N GLY A 55 19.99 -3.00 7.10
CA GLY A 55 20.31 -3.38 5.72
C GLY A 55 21.70 -2.91 5.30
N SER A 56 22.32 -3.64 4.37
CA SER A 56 23.59 -3.23 3.77
C SER A 56 23.55 -3.47 2.27
N ARG A 57 23.67 -2.38 1.50
CA ARG A 57 23.71 -2.43 0.03
C ARG A 57 24.83 -3.35 -0.48
N LYS A 58 26.01 -3.28 0.15
CA LYS A 58 27.16 -4.15 -0.19
C LYS A 58 26.88 -5.63 0.05
N LYS A 59 26.18 -5.98 1.14
CA LYS A 59 25.78 -7.38 1.41
C LYS A 59 24.74 -7.85 0.40
N PHE A 60 23.80 -6.97 0.04
CA PHE A 60 22.79 -7.23 -0.98
C PHE A 60 23.40 -7.51 -2.36
N GLU A 61 24.29 -6.64 -2.84
CA GLU A 61 24.97 -6.81 -4.14
C GLU A 61 25.85 -8.07 -4.17
N ARG A 62 26.54 -8.38 -3.07
CA ARG A 62 27.31 -9.63 -2.96
C ARG A 62 26.42 -10.88 -2.99
N ALA A 63 25.20 -10.80 -2.46
CA ALA A 63 24.26 -11.90 -2.58
C ALA A 63 23.77 -12.04 -4.03
N LEU A 64 23.44 -10.93 -4.69
CA LEU A 64 23.01 -10.92 -6.10
C LEU A 64 24.09 -11.41 -7.06
N SER A 65 25.37 -11.15 -6.79
CA SER A 65 26.47 -11.63 -7.64
C SER A 65 26.62 -13.17 -7.68
N ARG A 66 25.84 -13.89 -6.87
CA ARG A 66 25.78 -15.36 -6.89
C ARG A 66 24.71 -15.89 -7.84
N VAL A 67 23.81 -15.03 -8.30
CA VAL A 67 22.80 -15.38 -9.30
C VAL A 67 23.48 -15.41 -10.67
N ALA A 68 23.21 -16.45 -11.45
CA ALA A 68 23.74 -16.57 -12.80
C ALA A 68 23.15 -15.47 -13.70
N ASP A 69 23.99 -14.86 -14.52
CA ASP A 69 23.58 -13.87 -15.51
C ASP A 69 23.02 -14.57 -16.76
N VAL A 70 21.78 -15.04 -16.64
CA VAL A 70 21.06 -15.77 -17.69
C VAL A 70 19.66 -15.23 -17.83
N GLU A 71 19.07 -15.44 -19.01
CA GLU A 71 17.68 -15.05 -19.26
C GLU A 71 16.72 -15.71 -18.25
N PRO A 72 15.78 -14.94 -17.67
CA PRO A 72 14.75 -15.49 -16.80
C PRO A 72 13.90 -16.55 -17.52
N ALA A 73 13.44 -17.54 -16.75
CA ALA A 73 12.45 -18.50 -17.22
C ALA A 73 11.18 -17.78 -17.69
N GLU A 74 10.43 -18.37 -18.62
CA GLU A 74 9.26 -17.72 -19.21
C GLU A 74 8.23 -17.26 -18.17
N ILE A 75 8.04 -18.02 -17.09
CA ILE A 75 7.13 -17.69 -15.98
C ILE A 75 7.62 -16.52 -15.10
N ASP A 76 8.92 -16.22 -15.13
CA ASP A 76 9.57 -15.16 -14.34
C ASP A 76 9.78 -13.89 -15.16
N ARG A 77 9.45 -13.90 -16.45
CA ARG A 77 9.56 -12.72 -17.31
C ARG A 77 8.54 -11.67 -16.89
N LEU A 78 8.98 -10.43 -16.82
CA LEU A 78 8.09 -9.30 -16.63
C LEU A 78 7.09 -9.20 -17.80
N PRO A 79 5.83 -8.80 -17.54
CA PRO A 79 4.86 -8.58 -18.61
C PRO A 79 5.38 -7.51 -19.56
N VAL A 80 5.32 -7.79 -20.86
CA VAL A 80 5.68 -6.81 -21.90
C VAL A 80 4.76 -5.60 -21.73
N ARG A 81 5.33 -4.46 -21.34
CA ARG A 81 4.58 -3.20 -21.36
C ARG A 81 4.30 -2.88 -22.83
N SER A 82 3.04 -2.99 -23.24
CA SER A 82 2.61 -2.50 -24.54
C SER A 82 2.78 -0.99 -24.55
N GLU A 83 3.84 -0.50 -25.20
CA GLU A 83 3.98 0.92 -25.53
C GLU A 83 2.78 1.30 -26.40
N GLY A 84 1.95 2.22 -25.89
CA GLY A 84 0.85 2.79 -26.63
C GLY A 84 1.36 3.37 -27.94
N THR A 85 0.71 2.99 -29.02
CA THR A 85 0.82 3.56 -30.36
C THR A 85 0.59 5.08 -30.36
N GLU A 86 1.62 5.88 -30.10
CA GLU A 86 1.66 7.30 -30.50
C GLU A 86 2.28 7.42 -31.91
N LYS A 87 1.52 6.94 -32.91
CA LYS A 87 1.69 7.34 -34.31
C LYS A 87 0.36 7.86 -34.85
N GLN A 88 -0.08 9.02 -34.39
CA GLN A 88 -1.13 9.79 -35.06
C GLN A 88 -0.98 11.27 -34.74
N GLY A 89 -0.85 12.10 -35.79
CA GLY A 89 -1.11 13.54 -35.67
C GLY A 89 -0.03 14.54 -36.08
N ARG A 90 0.88 14.23 -37.02
CA ARG A 90 1.66 15.30 -37.71
C ARG A 90 1.72 15.11 -39.21
N ARG A 91 0.55 15.00 -39.85
CA ARG A 91 0.39 15.33 -41.28
C ARG A 91 -0.97 15.98 -41.49
N ARG A 92 -0.94 17.14 -42.15
CA ARG A 92 -2.04 18.00 -42.66
C ARG A 92 -2.41 19.19 -41.79
N ARG A 93 -1.80 20.32 -42.13
CA ARG A 93 -2.41 21.56 -42.68
C ARG A 93 -1.22 22.34 -43.26
N SER A 94 -0.97 22.32 -44.59
CA SER A 94 -1.61 23.17 -45.63
C SER A 94 -1.72 24.61 -45.19
#